data_AF-A0A924QXM4-F1
#
_entry.id   AF-A0A924QXM4-F1
#
_cell.length_a   1.000
_cell.length_b   1.000
_cell.length_c   1.000
_cell.angle_alpha   90.00
_cell.angle_beta   90.00
_cell.angle_gamma   90.00
#
_symmetry.space_group_name_H-M   'P 1'
#
loop_
_entity.id
_entity.type
_entity.pdbx_description
1 polymer ?
#
loop_
_entity_poly.entity_id
_entity_poly.type
_entity_poly.pdbx_seq_one_letter_code
_entity_poly.pdbx_strand_id
1 'polypeptide(L)'
;MSLSLVQSRALLGMRAHAVCVEVHLANGLPSFTLVGLAETEVKEARERVRSAIQNTGLEFPSNKRITVNLAPADLPKDSGRFDLPIAIGILAASGQIETRKLEGYEFAGELSLGGELRPIRGALAMSLALPAQDADKSRPRLVLPEGSAQEAALVPEAEVYSARHLLDVVRQFLPGDAIPEVSAGWSRVEASAVQQPEPYPDLSDVKGQVAAKRALEIAAAGGHSLLMVGPPGSGKSMLAQRFAGLLPAMTTEEALESAAIASLG
;
A
#
# COMPACT_ATOMS: atom_id res chain seq x y z
N MET A 1 6.42 24.87 -13.78
CA MET A 1 5.18 24.48 -14.50
C MET A 1 4.08 24.38 -13.47
N SER A 2 2.84 24.72 -13.80
CA SER A 2 1.72 24.70 -12.83
C SER A 2 0.94 23.37 -12.82
N LEU A 3 1.39 22.38 -13.58
CA LEU A 3 0.85 21.03 -13.63
C LEU A 3 1.89 20.06 -13.04
N SER A 4 1.43 19.14 -12.20
CA SER A 4 2.19 18.01 -11.67
C SER A 4 1.45 16.71 -11.91
N LEU A 5 2.21 15.64 -12.16
CA LEU A 5 1.70 14.27 -12.33
C LEU A 5 2.38 13.39 -11.29
N VAL A 6 1.60 12.73 -10.44
CA VAL A 6 2.11 11.85 -9.39
C VAL A 6 1.49 10.48 -9.57
N GLN A 7 2.34 9.44 -9.63
CA GLN A 7 1.86 8.07 -9.81
C GLN A 7 1.43 7.46 -8.47
N SER A 8 0.35 6.69 -8.52
CA SER A 8 -0.24 5.98 -7.39
C SER A 8 -1.00 4.74 -7.90
N ARG A 9 -1.70 4.03 -7.01
CA ARG A 9 -2.56 2.90 -7.37
C ARG A 9 -3.87 2.87 -6.60
N ALA A 10 -4.93 2.46 -7.30
CA ALA A 10 -6.20 2.09 -6.70
C ALA A 10 -6.31 0.58 -6.55
N LEU A 11 -6.92 0.13 -5.46
CA LEU A 11 -7.16 -1.28 -5.19
C LEU A 11 -8.56 -1.66 -5.65
N LEU A 12 -8.66 -2.68 -6.50
CA LEU A 12 -9.91 -3.29 -6.95
C LEU A 12 -9.84 -4.79 -6.67
N GLY A 13 -10.42 -5.22 -5.55
CA GLY A 13 -10.23 -6.58 -5.03
C GLY A 13 -8.75 -6.83 -4.72
N MET A 14 -8.17 -7.89 -5.30
CA MET A 14 -6.74 -8.20 -5.15
C MET A 14 -5.83 -7.49 -6.16
N ARG A 15 -6.40 -6.71 -7.09
CA ARG A 15 -5.63 -6.08 -8.17
C ARG A 15 -5.42 -4.61 -7.88
N ALA A 16 -4.17 -4.15 -7.97
CA ALA A 16 -3.85 -2.73 -7.85
C ALA A 16 -3.60 -2.11 -9.23
N HIS A 17 -4.48 -1.21 -9.63
CA HIS A 17 -4.46 -0.54 -10.93
C HIS A 17 -3.75 0.79 -10.84
N ALA A 18 -2.96 1.14 -11.87
CA ALA A 18 -2.26 2.41 -11.95
C ALA A 18 -3.25 3.59 -11.93
N VAL A 19 -2.95 4.59 -11.12
CA VAL A 19 -3.69 5.85 -11.04
C VAL A 19 -2.71 7.01 -11.13
N CYS A 20 -3.00 7.96 -12.01
CA CYS A 20 -2.25 9.20 -12.10
C CYS A 20 -3.03 10.30 -11.36
N VAL A 21 -2.39 10.91 -10.36
CA VAL A 21 -2.89 12.08 -9.65
C VAL A 21 -2.36 13.31 -10.37
N GLU A 22 -3.23 13.99 -11.09
CA GLU A 22 -2.90 15.20 -11.82
C GLU A 22 -3.30 16.41 -10.98
N VAL A 23 -2.34 17.28 -10.68
CA VAL A 23 -2.59 18.50 -9.92
C VAL A 23 -2.25 19.71 -10.75
N HIS A 24 -3.24 20.57 -10.97
CA HIS A 24 -3.08 21.81 -11.71
C HIS A 24 -3.41 23.02 -10.83
N LEU A 25 -2.49 23.99 -10.82
CA LEU A 25 -2.66 25.28 -10.15
C LEU A 25 -2.91 26.38 -11.18
N ALA A 26 -4.05 27.06 -11.08
CA ALA A 26 -4.40 28.18 -11.94
C ALA A 26 -4.55 29.48 -11.15
N ASN A 27 -4.28 30.60 -11.81
CA ASN A 27 -4.64 31.92 -11.29
C ASN A 27 -6.16 32.08 -11.33
N GLY A 28 -6.74 32.75 -10.33
CA GLY A 28 -8.18 33.00 -10.25
C GLY A 28 -8.67 33.00 -8.80
N LEU A 29 -9.99 32.97 -8.62
CA LEU A 29 -10.59 32.86 -7.30
C LEU A 29 -10.19 31.54 -6.61
N PRO A 30 -9.76 31.58 -5.34
CA PRO A 30 -9.44 30.40 -4.56
C PRO A 30 -10.53 29.35 -4.59
N SER A 31 -10.17 28.14 -5.03
CA SER A 31 -11.09 27.01 -5.08
C SER A 31 -10.31 25.71 -5.12
N PHE A 32 -10.91 24.64 -4.62
CA PHE A 32 -10.36 23.30 -4.65
C PHE A 32 -11.38 22.36 -5.27
N THR A 33 -11.01 21.73 -6.38
CA THR A 33 -11.84 20.75 -7.09
C THR A 33 -11.08 19.43 -7.14
N LEU A 34 -11.72 18.34 -6.71
CA LEU A 34 -11.18 16.98 -6.81
C LEU A 34 -12.17 16.13 -7.59
N VAL A 35 -11.70 15.52 -8.67
CA VAL A 35 -12.49 14.70 -9.59
C VAL A 35 -12.09 13.24 -9.43
N GLY A 36 -13.09 12.34 -9.38
CA GLY A 36 -12.88 10.89 -9.28
C GLY A 36 -13.15 10.28 -7.90
N LEU A 37 -13.76 11.03 -6.97
CA LEU A 37 -14.21 10.57 -5.64
C LEU A 37 -15.63 11.07 -5.33
N ALA A 38 -16.25 10.51 -4.28
CA ALA A 38 -17.55 10.98 -3.78
C ALA A 38 -17.44 12.35 -3.08
N GLU A 39 -18.53 13.14 -3.04
CA GLU A 39 -18.48 14.52 -2.53
C GLU A 39 -18.00 14.64 -1.06
N THR A 40 -18.40 13.72 -0.19
CA THR A 40 -17.99 13.72 1.23
C THR A 40 -16.50 13.47 1.36
N GLU A 41 -15.99 12.46 0.65
CA GLU A 41 -14.58 12.11 0.59
C GLU A 41 -13.72 13.25 0.05
N VAL A 42 -14.22 13.98 -0.95
CA VAL A 42 -13.55 15.17 -1.48
C VAL A 42 -13.36 16.24 -0.40
N LYS A 43 -14.39 16.50 0.42
CA LYS A 43 -14.32 17.50 1.49
C LYS A 43 -13.32 17.08 2.57
N GLU A 44 -13.32 15.81 2.95
CA GLU A 44 -12.42 15.25 3.97
C GLU A 44 -10.96 15.22 3.50
N ALA A 45 -10.70 14.74 2.28
CA ALA A 45 -9.36 14.72 1.69
C ALA A 45 -8.79 16.13 1.56
N ARG A 46 -9.60 17.10 1.10
CA ARG A 46 -9.19 18.50 1.03
C ARG A 46 -8.77 19.04 2.39
N GLU A 47 -9.58 18.79 3.43
CA GLU A 47 -9.26 19.27 4.78
C GLU A 47 -7.98 18.64 5.30
N ARG A 48 -7.85 17.31 5.18
CA ARG A 48 -6.67 16.58 5.66
C ARG A 48 -5.39 17.01 4.96
N VAL A 49 -5.38 17.04 3.63
CA VAL A 49 -4.21 17.45 2.85
C VAL A 49 -3.82 18.91 3.15
N ARG A 50 -4.81 19.82 3.22
CA ARG A 50 -4.55 21.22 3.53
C ARG A 50 -3.94 21.37 4.92
N SER A 51 -4.56 20.78 5.94
CA SER A 51 -4.08 20.85 7.32
C SER A 51 -2.69 20.23 7.46
N ALA A 52 -2.44 19.07 6.84
CA ALA A 52 -1.14 18.42 6.84
C ALA A 52 -0.05 19.34 6.27
N ILE A 53 -0.27 19.91 5.08
CA ILE A 53 0.71 20.83 4.46
C ILE A 53 0.98 22.04 5.38
N GLN A 54 -0.06 22.66 5.91
CA GLN A 54 0.10 23.86 6.76
C GLN A 54 0.78 23.55 8.10
N ASN A 55 0.39 22.47 8.77
CA ASN A 55 0.92 22.10 10.09
C ASN A 55 2.35 21.55 10.03
N THR A 56 2.80 21.13 8.84
CA THR A 56 4.20 20.74 8.59
C THR A 56 5.11 21.92 8.25
N GLY A 57 4.58 23.16 8.24
CA GLY A 57 5.34 24.37 7.91
C GLY A 57 5.56 24.59 6.41
N LEU A 58 4.84 23.86 5.57
CA LEU A 58 4.86 24.01 4.11
C LEU A 58 3.74 24.97 3.65
N GLU A 59 3.90 25.55 2.46
CA GLU A 59 2.94 26.51 1.94
C GLU A 59 1.79 25.81 1.20
N PHE A 60 0.57 25.96 1.67
CA PHE A 60 -0.60 25.58 0.88
C PHE A 60 -1.02 26.75 -0.03
N PRO A 61 -1.13 26.58 -1.37
CA PRO A 61 -1.39 27.67 -2.32
C PRO A 61 -2.86 28.14 -2.27
N SER A 62 -3.25 28.75 -1.14
CA SER A 62 -4.61 29.17 -0.83
C SER A 62 -5.14 30.31 -1.72
N ASN A 63 -4.25 31.00 -2.44
CA ASN A 63 -4.59 32.05 -3.39
C ASN A 63 -4.79 31.55 -4.84
N LYS A 64 -4.73 30.24 -5.08
CA LYS A 64 -4.88 29.63 -6.41
C LYS A 64 -6.16 28.81 -6.53
N ARG A 65 -6.58 28.58 -7.76
CA ARG A 65 -7.53 27.50 -8.10
C ARG A 65 -6.75 26.20 -8.23
N ILE A 66 -7.05 25.24 -7.37
CA ILE A 66 -6.45 23.91 -7.32
C ILE A 66 -7.43 22.93 -7.96
N THR A 67 -6.99 22.23 -9.00
CA THR A 67 -7.73 21.13 -9.62
C THR A 67 -6.92 19.85 -9.47
N VAL A 68 -7.53 18.84 -8.87
CA VAL A 68 -6.96 17.51 -8.70
C VAL A 68 -7.82 16.52 -9.47
N ASN A 69 -7.21 15.74 -10.35
CA ASN A 69 -7.88 14.70 -11.13
C ASN A 69 -7.24 13.35 -10.83
N LEU A 70 -8.06 12.35 -10.48
CA LEU A 70 -7.61 10.97 -10.28
C LEU A 70 -7.96 10.15 -11.52
N ALA A 71 -6.99 9.96 -12.43
CA ALA A 71 -7.17 9.22 -13.66
C ALA A 71 -6.72 7.74 -13.50
N PRO A 72 -7.44 6.76 -14.06
CA PRO A 72 -8.65 6.89 -14.87
C PRO A 72 -9.93 6.99 -14.01
N ALA A 73 -10.96 7.66 -14.51
CA ALA A 73 -12.15 8.03 -13.72
C ALA A 73 -13.12 6.87 -13.41
N ASP A 74 -13.03 5.77 -14.16
CA ASP A 74 -13.89 4.59 -14.09
C ASP A 74 -13.56 3.63 -12.94
N LEU A 75 -12.36 3.73 -12.37
CA LEU A 75 -11.97 2.93 -11.21
C LEU A 75 -12.61 3.45 -9.92
N PRO A 76 -13.20 2.58 -9.07
CA PRO A 76 -13.55 2.97 -7.71
C PRO A 76 -12.28 3.26 -6.92
N LYS A 77 -12.28 4.35 -6.16
CA LYS A 77 -11.12 4.88 -5.45
C LYS A 77 -11.52 5.21 -4.03
N ASP A 78 -10.80 4.66 -3.05
CA ASP A 78 -10.94 5.08 -1.65
C ASP A 78 -10.08 6.32 -1.39
N SER A 79 -10.63 7.31 -0.70
CA SER A 79 -10.01 8.63 -0.55
C SER A 79 -8.70 8.65 0.25
N GLY A 80 -8.61 7.86 1.33
CA GLY A 80 -7.51 7.94 2.31
C GLY A 80 -6.13 7.74 1.69
N ARG A 81 -5.95 6.71 0.87
CA ARG A 81 -4.64 6.38 0.26
C ARG A 81 -4.09 7.45 -0.68
N PHE A 82 -4.95 8.34 -1.19
CA PHE A 82 -4.57 9.37 -2.14
C PHE A 82 -4.13 10.68 -1.48
N ASP A 83 -4.22 10.82 -0.14
CA ASP A 83 -3.81 12.07 0.50
C ASP A 83 -2.34 12.39 0.25
N LEU A 84 -1.44 11.42 0.44
CA LEU A 84 -0.02 11.61 0.18
C LEU A 84 0.25 12.02 -1.28
N PRO A 85 -0.16 11.27 -2.32
CA PRO A 85 0.11 11.68 -3.70
C PRO A 85 -0.55 13.01 -4.07
N ILE A 86 -1.72 13.36 -3.51
CA ILE A 86 -2.34 14.68 -3.70
C ILE A 86 -1.47 15.78 -3.07
N ALA A 87 -1.00 15.60 -1.85
CA ALA A 87 -0.12 16.56 -1.18
C ALA A 87 1.18 16.77 -1.97
N ILE A 88 1.83 15.68 -2.39
CA ILE A 88 3.03 15.72 -3.24
C ILE A 88 2.74 16.44 -4.57
N GLY A 89 1.59 16.16 -5.19
CA GLY A 89 1.19 16.84 -6.42
C GLY A 89 1.02 18.35 -6.26
N ILE A 90 0.40 18.81 -5.16
CA ILE A 90 0.24 20.24 -4.83
C ILE A 90 1.60 20.90 -4.58
N LEU A 91 2.47 20.27 -3.81
CA LEU A 91 3.80 20.78 -3.51
C LEU A 91 4.67 20.87 -4.77
N ALA A 92 4.59 19.88 -5.67
CA ALA A 92 5.29 19.88 -6.94
C ALA A 92 4.75 20.96 -7.90
N ALA A 93 3.43 21.08 -8.02
CA ALA A 93 2.82 22.10 -8.89
C ALA A 93 3.05 23.53 -8.39
N SER A 94 3.26 23.72 -7.09
CA SER A 94 3.65 25.00 -6.48
C SER A 94 5.16 25.26 -6.50
N GLY A 95 5.98 24.28 -6.93
CA GLY A 95 7.43 24.40 -7.04
C GLY A 95 8.19 24.25 -5.72
N GLN A 96 7.55 23.79 -4.65
CA GLN A 96 8.19 23.50 -3.37
C GLN A 96 9.01 22.20 -3.41
N ILE A 97 8.68 21.29 -4.33
CA ILE A 97 9.48 20.10 -4.65
C ILE A 97 9.69 19.98 -6.15
N GLU A 98 10.75 19.28 -6.55
CA GLU A 98 11.16 19.12 -7.95
C GLU A 98 10.43 17.95 -8.62
N THR A 99 9.57 18.26 -9.59
CA THR A 99 8.74 17.27 -10.31
C THR A 99 9.58 16.17 -10.97
N ARG A 100 10.76 16.49 -11.50
CA ARG A 100 11.64 15.52 -12.17
C ARG A 100 12.12 14.41 -11.22
N LYS A 101 12.31 14.74 -9.95
CA LYS A 101 12.73 13.75 -8.94
C LYS A 101 11.64 12.73 -8.60
N LEU A 102 10.38 13.03 -8.92
CA LEU A 102 9.24 12.12 -8.73
C LEU A 102 9.20 11.01 -9.79
N GLU A 103 9.98 11.11 -10.87
CA GLU A 103 10.03 10.10 -11.91
C GLU A 103 10.49 8.74 -11.35
N GLY A 104 9.75 7.69 -11.67
CA GLY A 104 10.01 6.34 -11.16
C GLY A 104 9.62 6.13 -9.70
N TYR A 105 8.81 7.01 -9.10
CA TYR A 105 8.18 6.80 -7.80
C TYR A 105 6.66 6.66 -7.90
N GLU A 106 6.10 5.76 -7.09
CA GLU A 106 4.67 5.61 -6.85
C GLU A 106 4.37 5.85 -5.36
N PHE A 107 3.37 6.67 -5.06
CA PHE A 107 3.06 7.11 -3.70
C PHE A 107 1.67 6.64 -3.28
N ALA A 108 1.54 6.18 -2.04
CA ALA A 108 0.24 5.97 -1.42
C ALA A 108 0.35 6.10 0.10
N GLY A 109 -0.65 6.70 0.73
CA GLY A 109 -0.65 6.94 2.16
C GLY A 109 -1.75 7.89 2.58
N GLU A 110 -2.34 7.62 3.74
CA GLU A 110 -3.26 8.56 4.39
C GLU A 110 -2.49 9.59 5.21
N LEU A 111 -2.93 10.85 5.17
CA LEU A 111 -2.37 11.92 5.99
C LEU A 111 -3.25 12.22 7.19
N SER A 112 -2.62 12.29 8.37
CA SER A 112 -3.23 12.95 9.53
C SER A 112 -3.22 14.46 9.33
N LEU A 113 -4.03 15.20 10.11
CA LEU A 113 -4.03 16.67 10.09
C LEU A 113 -2.65 17.26 10.45
N GLY A 114 -1.82 16.52 11.18
CA GLY A 114 -0.47 16.92 11.57
C GLY A 114 0.61 16.60 10.54
N GLY A 115 0.28 15.84 9.48
CA GLY A 115 1.23 15.40 8.47
C GLY A 115 1.82 14.00 8.71
N GLU A 116 1.41 13.29 9.76
CA GLU A 116 1.80 11.89 9.96
C GLU A 116 1.18 10.99 8.88
N LEU A 117 1.95 10.01 8.42
CA LEU A 117 1.50 9.01 7.46
C LEU A 117 0.88 7.82 8.17
N ARG A 118 -0.37 7.53 7.84
CA ARG A 118 -1.12 6.40 8.38
C ARG A 118 -1.12 5.22 7.41
N PRO A 119 -0.97 3.98 7.91
CA PRO A 119 -1.01 2.77 7.09
C PRO A 119 -2.26 2.68 6.22
N ILE A 120 -2.09 2.12 5.03
CA ILE A 120 -3.13 1.84 4.06
C ILE A 120 -3.29 0.34 3.87
N ARG A 121 -4.49 -0.07 3.44
CA ARG A 121 -4.81 -1.45 3.10
C ARG A 121 -4.33 -1.84 1.70
N GLY A 122 -3.92 -3.10 1.55
CA GLY A 122 -3.53 -3.69 0.28
C GLY A 122 -2.17 -3.21 -0.24
N ALA A 123 -1.25 -2.82 0.66
CA ALA A 123 0.10 -2.39 0.29
C ALA A 123 0.89 -3.51 -0.39
N LEU A 124 0.74 -4.75 0.09
CA LEU A 124 1.28 -5.95 -0.55
C LEU A 124 0.76 -6.12 -1.99
N ALA A 125 -0.56 -6.01 -2.20
CA ALA A 125 -1.18 -6.11 -3.52
C ALA A 125 -0.71 -5.00 -4.48
N MET A 126 -0.45 -3.79 -3.96
CA MET A 126 0.14 -2.71 -4.74
C MET A 126 1.55 -3.05 -5.22
N SER A 127 2.38 -3.61 -4.34
CA SER A 127 3.75 -4.03 -4.67
C SER A 127 3.80 -5.19 -5.67
N LEU A 128 2.88 -6.17 -5.53
CA LEU A 128 2.73 -7.29 -6.47
C LEU A 128 2.32 -6.84 -7.87
N ALA A 129 1.51 -5.79 -7.97
CA ALA A 129 1.04 -5.28 -9.24
C ALA A 129 2.05 -4.37 -9.96
N LEU A 130 3.17 -4.03 -9.31
CA LEU A 130 4.25 -3.32 -9.98
C LEU A 130 4.71 -4.13 -11.19
N PRO A 131 4.92 -3.49 -12.35
CA PRO A 131 5.44 -4.19 -13.51
C PRO A 131 6.78 -4.83 -13.15
N ALA A 132 7.01 -6.04 -13.67
CA ALA A 132 8.32 -6.67 -13.61
C ALA A 132 9.36 -5.73 -14.25
N GLN A 133 10.62 -5.85 -13.84
CA GLN A 133 11.70 -5.13 -14.51
C GLN A 133 11.74 -5.57 -15.99
N ASP A 134 11.27 -4.69 -16.88
CA ASP A 134 11.54 -4.82 -18.30
C ASP A 134 13.00 -4.39 -18.55
N ALA A 135 13.65 -5.01 -19.53
CA ALA A 135 15.07 -4.76 -19.85
C ALA A 135 15.42 -3.28 -20.13
N ASP A 136 14.41 -2.43 -20.35
CA ASP A 136 14.56 -1.01 -20.71
C ASP A 136 13.97 -0.04 -19.67
N LYS A 137 13.32 -0.54 -18.60
CA LYS A 137 12.69 0.31 -17.56
C LYS A 137 12.91 -0.26 -16.16
N SER A 138 13.50 0.56 -15.29
CA SER A 138 13.57 0.30 -13.86
C SER A 138 12.17 0.16 -13.26
N ARG A 139 12.00 -0.82 -12.37
CA ARG A 139 10.77 -0.99 -11.59
C ARG A 139 10.48 0.29 -10.78
N PRO A 140 9.21 0.74 -10.68
CA PRO A 140 8.87 1.89 -9.87
C PRO A 140 9.19 1.66 -8.39
N ARG A 141 9.63 2.72 -7.71
CA ARG A 141 9.91 2.75 -6.26
C ARG A 141 8.66 3.15 -5.51
N LEU A 142 8.20 2.32 -4.57
CA LEU A 142 7.04 2.63 -3.75
C LEU A 142 7.43 3.48 -2.54
N VAL A 143 6.63 4.50 -2.25
CA VAL A 143 6.74 5.32 -1.03
C VAL A 143 5.45 5.15 -0.23
N LEU A 144 5.58 4.56 0.95
CA LEU A 144 4.45 4.13 1.77
C LEU A 144 4.66 4.49 3.25
N PRO A 145 3.58 4.58 4.05
CA PRO A 145 3.66 4.58 5.51
C PRO A 145 4.42 3.36 6.02
N GLU A 146 5.10 3.47 7.16
CA GLU A 146 5.98 2.42 7.72
C GLU A 146 5.36 1.01 7.75
N GLY A 147 4.15 0.84 8.32
CA GLY A 147 3.50 -0.47 8.39
C GLY A 147 3.15 -1.04 7.01
N SER A 148 2.68 -0.19 6.09
CA SER A 148 2.38 -0.58 4.71
C SER A 148 3.64 -0.89 3.90
N ALA A 149 4.73 -0.18 4.17
CA ALA A 149 6.02 -0.40 3.53
C ALA A 149 6.61 -1.76 3.91
N GLN A 150 6.45 -2.19 5.18
CA GLN A 150 6.86 -3.52 5.64
C GLN A 150 6.16 -4.65 4.88
N GLU A 151 4.84 -4.54 4.69
CA GLU A 151 4.08 -5.51 3.88
C GLU A 151 4.51 -5.49 2.42
N ALA A 152 4.60 -4.31 1.81
CA ALA A 152 4.98 -4.17 0.40
C ALA A 152 6.40 -4.70 0.10
N ALA A 153 7.31 -4.60 1.06
CA ALA A 153 8.69 -5.08 0.95
C ALA A 153 8.81 -6.61 0.95
N LEU A 154 7.76 -7.35 1.32
CA LEU A 154 7.74 -8.82 1.22
C LEU A 154 7.79 -9.31 -0.23
N VAL A 155 7.42 -8.46 -1.19
CA VAL A 155 7.49 -8.80 -2.61
C VAL A 155 8.95 -8.79 -3.06
N PRO A 156 9.46 -9.90 -3.64
CA PRO A 156 10.81 -9.95 -4.16
C PRO A 156 11.09 -8.82 -5.15
N GLU A 157 12.30 -8.28 -5.09
CA GLU A 157 12.80 -7.21 -5.98
C GLU A 157 12.01 -5.90 -5.93
N ALA A 158 11.07 -5.72 -5.00
CA ALA A 158 10.37 -4.47 -4.85
C ALA A 158 11.27 -3.43 -4.17
N GLU A 159 11.34 -2.24 -4.74
CA GLU A 159 12.01 -1.12 -4.10
C GLU A 159 10.99 -0.31 -3.30
N VAL A 160 11.00 -0.46 -1.98
CA VAL A 160 10.04 0.18 -1.09
C VAL A 160 10.75 1.10 -0.11
N TYR A 161 10.23 2.31 0.02
CA TYR A 161 10.66 3.32 0.96
C TYR A 161 9.53 3.57 1.96
N SER A 162 9.86 3.53 3.25
CA SER A 162 8.96 3.95 4.32
C SER A 162 9.16 5.43 4.62
N ALA A 163 8.04 6.12 4.85
CA ALA A 163 7.99 7.46 5.41
C ALA A 163 7.03 7.50 6.61
N ARG A 164 7.40 8.21 7.68
CA ARG A 164 6.54 8.39 8.87
C ARG A 164 5.72 9.68 8.81
N HIS A 165 6.23 10.68 8.09
CA HIS A 165 5.65 12.01 8.05
C HIS A 165 5.80 12.64 6.66
N LEU A 166 4.89 13.54 6.29
CA LEU A 166 4.91 14.25 5.00
C LEU A 166 6.26 14.95 4.76
N LEU A 167 6.83 15.53 5.81
CA LEU A 167 8.13 16.21 5.72
C LEU A 167 9.28 15.25 5.36
N ASP A 168 9.21 13.99 5.78
CA ASP A 168 10.22 12.98 5.41
C ASP A 168 10.25 12.74 3.92
N VAL A 169 9.08 12.73 3.29
CA VAL A 169 8.93 12.60 1.84
C VAL A 169 9.43 13.87 1.17
N VAL A 170 8.94 15.04 1.59
CA VAL A 170 9.26 16.34 0.96
C VAL A 170 10.76 16.61 0.92
N ARG A 171 11.49 16.29 2.00
CA ARG A 171 12.95 16.47 2.08
C ARG A 171 13.71 15.74 0.98
N GLN A 172 13.22 14.59 0.49
CA GLN A 172 13.85 13.83 -0.58
C GLN A 172 13.69 14.48 -1.96
N PHE A 173 12.66 15.29 -2.12
CA PHE A 173 12.29 15.88 -3.41
C PHE A 173 12.50 17.40 -3.44
N LEU A 174 13.21 17.99 -2.47
CA LEU A 174 13.55 19.41 -2.50
C LEU A 174 14.34 19.79 -3.76
N PRO A 175 14.16 21.02 -4.29
CA PRO A 175 14.91 21.48 -5.45
C PRO A 175 16.44 21.53 -5.20
N GLY A 176 17.22 21.17 -6.22
CA GLY A 176 18.68 21.22 -6.20
C GLY A 176 19.34 19.94 -5.66
N ASP A 177 20.67 19.91 -5.65
CA ASP A 177 21.47 18.71 -5.31
C ASP A 177 21.81 18.60 -3.82
N ALA A 178 21.06 19.27 -2.96
CA ALA A 178 21.24 19.16 -1.52
C ALA A 178 21.05 17.70 -1.11
N ILE A 179 22.08 17.11 -0.50
CA ILE A 179 21.97 15.79 0.10
C ILE A 179 20.90 15.91 1.20
N PRO A 180 19.81 15.11 1.14
CA PRO A 180 18.80 15.12 2.18
C PRO A 180 19.49 14.90 3.52
N GLU A 181 19.27 15.79 4.49
CA GLU A 181 19.66 15.49 5.87
C GLU A 181 19.02 14.16 6.25
N VAL A 182 19.82 13.26 6.84
CA VAL A 182 19.38 11.92 7.22
C VAL A 182 18.16 12.07 8.13
N SER A 183 16.97 11.89 7.57
CA SER A 183 15.73 11.87 8.33
C SER A 183 15.55 10.46 8.87
N ALA A 184 15.41 10.33 10.19
CA ALA A 184 15.06 9.06 10.83
C ALA A 184 13.72 8.48 10.35
N GLY A 185 12.89 9.28 9.67
CA GLY A 185 11.58 8.87 9.17
C GLY A 185 11.57 8.36 7.72
N TRP A 186 12.64 8.55 6.93
CA TRP A 186 12.76 8.02 5.56
C TRP A 186 13.80 6.92 5.49
N SER A 187 13.41 5.72 5.06
CA SER A 187 14.35 4.60 4.88
C SER A 187 13.88 3.65 3.79
N ARG A 188 14.84 3.01 3.12
CA ARG A 188 14.55 1.84 2.30
C ARG A 188 14.20 0.69 3.22
N VAL A 189 13.07 0.04 2.96
CA VAL A 189 12.65 -1.15 3.69
C VAL A 189 13.20 -2.37 2.96
N GLU A 190 14.04 -3.12 3.64
CA GLU A 190 14.48 -4.42 3.15
C GLU A 190 13.48 -5.49 3.58
N ALA A 191 13.27 -6.49 2.73
CA ALA A 191 12.51 -7.67 3.10
C ALA A 191 13.20 -8.33 4.30
N SER A 192 12.56 -8.29 5.47
CA SER A 192 13.04 -9.08 6.61
C SER A 192 12.98 -10.55 6.24
N ALA A 193 14.04 -11.29 6.59
CA ALA A 193 14.03 -12.74 6.48
C ALA A 193 12.78 -13.28 7.19
N VAL A 194 11.96 -14.05 6.47
CA VAL A 194 10.76 -14.68 7.02
C VAL A 194 11.20 -15.46 8.25
N GLN A 195 10.73 -15.03 9.43
CA GLN A 195 10.96 -15.79 10.66
C GLN A 195 10.39 -17.19 10.44
N GLN A 196 11.13 -18.22 10.86
CA GLN A 196 10.62 -19.59 10.75
C GLN A 196 9.23 -19.62 11.42
N PRO A 197 8.19 -20.10 10.70
CA PRO A 197 6.86 -20.14 11.27
C PRO A 197 6.93 -20.92 12.58
N GLU A 198 6.18 -20.46 13.59
CA GLU A 198 6.00 -21.28 14.78
C GLU A 198 5.50 -22.67 14.36
N PRO A 199 6.04 -23.75 14.95
CA PRO A 199 5.66 -25.09 14.58
C PRO A 199 4.14 -25.26 14.75
N TYR A 200 3.48 -25.73 13.69
CA TYR A 200 2.06 -26.04 13.73
C TYR A 200 1.78 -27.12 14.80
N PRO A 201 0.60 -27.10 15.44
CA PRO A 201 0.20 -28.17 16.34
C PRO A 201 0.21 -29.53 15.63
N ASP A 202 0.56 -30.60 16.34
CA ASP A 202 0.70 -31.94 15.76
C ASP A 202 -0.65 -32.67 15.65
N LEU A 203 -0.86 -33.39 14.55
CA LEU A 203 -2.02 -34.27 14.37
C LEU A 203 -2.05 -35.41 15.40
N SER A 204 -0.90 -35.82 15.95
CA SER A 204 -0.80 -36.83 17.01
C SER A 204 -1.55 -36.46 18.27
N ASP A 205 -1.73 -35.16 18.55
CA ASP A 205 -2.47 -34.66 19.72
C ASP A 205 -3.97 -34.96 19.64
N VAL A 206 -4.49 -35.24 18.43
CA VAL A 206 -5.91 -35.51 18.22
C VAL A 206 -6.23 -36.94 18.63
N LYS A 207 -6.88 -37.05 19.80
CA LYS A 207 -7.40 -38.32 20.34
C LYS A 207 -8.63 -38.77 19.54
N GLY A 208 -8.58 -40.01 19.03
CA GLY A 208 -9.65 -40.57 18.21
C GLY A 208 -9.64 -40.04 16.77
N GLN A 209 -10.83 -39.96 16.14
CA GLN A 209 -11.03 -39.37 14.80
C GLN A 209 -10.19 -40.01 13.68
N VAL A 210 -9.99 -41.33 13.72
CA VAL A 210 -9.11 -42.07 12.79
C VAL A 210 -9.46 -41.80 11.32
N ALA A 211 -10.75 -41.84 10.97
CA ALA A 211 -11.20 -41.59 9.60
C ALA A 211 -10.91 -40.15 9.15
N ALA A 212 -11.10 -39.15 10.03
CA ALA A 212 -10.81 -37.76 9.71
C ALA A 212 -9.31 -37.51 9.58
N LYS A 213 -8.48 -38.06 10.48
CA LYS A 213 -7.02 -37.99 10.38
C LYS A 213 -6.52 -38.60 9.07
N ARG A 214 -7.03 -39.77 8.71
CA ARG A 214 -6.68 -40.43 7.46
C ARG A 214 -7.09 -39.61 6.24
N ALA A 215 -8.27 -38.98 6.27
CA ALA A 215 -8.71 -38.10 5.20
C ALA A 215 -7.80 -36.87 5.04
N LEU A 216 -7.35 -36.27 6.15
CA LEU A 216 -6.40 -35.17 6.13
C LEU A 216 -5.04 -35.60 5.53
N GLU A 217 -4.50 -36.75 5.93
CA GLU A 217 -3.24 -37.27 5.37
C GLU A 217 -3.35 -37.49 3.86
N ILE A 218 -4.44 -38.11 3.39
CA ILE A 218 -4.67 -38.35 1.96
C ILE A 218 -4.81 -37.02 1.21
N ALA A 219 -5.54 -36.06 1.79
CA ALA A 219 -5.73 -34.75 1.18
C ALA A 219 -4.41 -33.96 1.09
N ALA A 220 -3.59 -33.97 2.15
CA ALA A 220 -2.29 -33.31 2.16
C ALA A 220 -1.33 -33.94 1.15
N ALA A 221 -1.23 -35.28 1.11
CA ALA A 221 -0.36 -35.99 0.18
C ALA A 221 -0.81 -35.84 -1.28
N GLY A 222 -2.12 -35.75 -1.53
CA GLY A 222 -2.71 -35.67 -2.88
C GLY A 222 -3.00 -34.25 -3.37
N GLY A 223 -2.79 -33.21 -2.55
CA GLY A 223 -3.16 -31.83 -2.88
C GLY A 223 -4.67 -31.64 -3.08
N HIS A 224 -5.51 -32.37 -2.34
CA HIS A 224 -6.96 -32.32 -2.50
C HIS A 224 -7.62 -31.23 -1.63
N SER A 225 -8.61 -30.54 -2.19
CA SER A 225 -9.48 -29.66 -1.41
C SER A 225 -10.32 -30.46 -0.41
N LEU A 226 -10.54 -29.90 0.78
CA LEU A 226 -11.23 -30.57 1.86
C LEU A 226 -12.35 -29.69 2.44
N LEU A 227 -13.53 -30.29 2.62
CA LEU A 227 -14.67 -29.66 3.27
C LEU A 227 -14.98 -30.38 4.59
N MET A 228 -14.92 -29.66 5.71
CA MET A 228 -15.25 -30.21 7.03
C MET A 228 -16.68 -29.87 7.45
N VAL A 229 -17.55 -30.87 7.56
CA VAL A 229 -18.96 -30.70 7.95
C VAL A 229 -19.24 -31.46 9.26
N GLY A 230 -19.97 -30.83 10.18
CA GLY A 230 -20.40 -31.48 11.42
C GLY A 230 -20.86 -30.50 12.51
N PRO A 231 -21.48 -31.00 13.59
CA PRO A 231 -22.02 -30.17 14.68
C PRO A 231 -20.93 -29.39 15.43
N PRO A 232 -21.27 -28.27 16.11
CA PRO A 232 -20.33 -27.56 16.99
C PRO A 232 -19.67 -28.50 18.01
N GLY A 233 -18.40 -28.24 18.36
CA GLY A 233 -17.65 -29.09 19.30
C GLY A 233 -17.08 -30.39 18.73
N SER A 234 -17.34 -30.73 17.45
CA SER A 234 -16.85 -31.97 16.83
C SER A 234 -15.34 -32.00 16.50
N GLY A 235 -14.56 -30.98 16.91
CA GLY A 235 -13.12 -30.92 16.67
C GLY A 235 -12.67 -30.41 15.28
N LYS A 236 -13.57 -29.85 14.45
CA LYS A 236 -13.23 -29.34 13.11
C LYS A 236 -12.10 -28.31 13.12
N SER A 237 -12.21 -27.27 13.95
CA SER A 237 -11.18 -26.23 14.04
C SER A 237 -9.84 -26.78 14.52
N MET A 238 -9.88 -27.74 15.47
CA MET A 238 -8.69 -28.43 15.98
C MET A 238 -7.98 -29.22 14.88
N LEU A 239 -8.75 -29.92 14.03
CA LEU A 239 -8.25 -30.66 12.87
C LEU A 239 -7.71 -29.71 11.79
N ALA A 240 -8.41 -28.61 11.49
CA ALA A 240 -8.00 -27.65 10.47
C ALA A 240 -6.66 -26.95 10.79
N GLN A 241 -6.45 -26.56 12.04
CA GLN A 241 -5.19 -25.94 12.48
C GLN A 241 -3.98 -26.89 12.34
N ARG A 242 -4.21 -28.19 12.54
CA ARG A 242 -3.17 -29.24 12.44
C ARG A 242 -2.93 -29.68 11.00
N PHE A 243 -3.96 -29.63 10.16
CA PHE A 243 -3.86 -29.91 8.74
C PHE A 243 -2.83 -29.01 8.06
N ALA A 244 -2.73 -27.74 8.45
CA ALA A 244 -1.72 -26.80 7.95
C ALA A 244 -0.28 -27.32 8.13
N GLY A 245 0.00 -28.05 9.22
CA GLY A 245 1.31 -28.66 9.46
C GLY A 245 1.63 -29.89 8.60
N LEU A 246 0.62 -30.48 7.94
CA LEU A 246 0.82 -31.59 7.00
C LEU A 246 1.01 -31.13 5.55
N LEU A 247 0.61 -29.90 5.24
CA LEU A 247 0.71 -29.37 3.90
C LEU A 247 2.18 -29.08 3.53
N PRO A 248 2.56 -29.23 2.25
CA PRO A 248 3.86 -28.76 1.80
C PRO A 248 4.00 -27.26 2.06
N ALA A 249 5.25 -26.81 2.24
CA ALA A 249 5.53 -25.39 2.32
C ALA A 249 5.05 -24.70 1.03
N MET A 250 4.39 -23.55 1.19
CA MET A 250 3.97 -22.73 0.05
C MET A 250 5.18 -22.28 -0.75
N THR A 251 5.02 -22.25 -2.07
CA THR A 251 5.91 -21.48 -2.93
C THR A 251 5.82 -20.00 -2.58
N THR A 252 6.82 -19.21 -2.96
CA THR A 252 6.80 -17.75 -2.73
C THR A 252 5.56 -17.09 -3.36
N GLU A 253 5.14 -17.54 -4.54
CA GLU A 253 3.95 -17.03 -5.23
C GLU A 253 2.68 -17.33 -4.44
N GLU A 254 2.46 -18.59 -4.03
CA GLU A 254 1.30 -18.98 -3.22
C GLU A 254 1.25 -18.25 -1.87
N ALA A 255 2.40 -18.08 -1.23
CA ALA A 255 2.51 -17.34 0.03
C ALA A 255 2.13 -15.86 -0.15
N LEU A 256 2.57 -15.23 -1.23
CA LEU A 256 2.26 -13.84 -1.55
C LEU A 256 0.76 -13.67 -1.91
N GLU A 257 0.17 -14.59 -2.66
CA GLU A 257 -1.27 -14.56 -2.95
C GLU A 257 -2.12 -14.73 -1.68
N SER A 258 -1.74 -15.68 -0.82
CA SER A 258 -2.42 -15.90 0.47
C SER A 258 -2.30 -14.68 1.38
N ALA A 259 -1.10 -14.10 1.49
CA ALA A 259 -0.85 -12.90 2.27
C ALA A 259 -1.58 -11.68 1.69
N ALA A 260 -1.70 -11.57 0.37
CA ALA A 260 -2.45 -10.50 -0.28
C ALA A 260 -3.92 -10.53 0.16
N ILE A 261 -4.55 -11.72 0.22
CA ILE A 261 -5.92 -11.88 0.74
C ILE A 261 -6.01 -11.42 2.20
N ALA A 262 -5.06 -11.83 3.05
CA ALA A 262 -5.04 -11.46 4.46
C ALA A 262 -4.87 -9.94 4.67
N SER A 263 -4.10 -9.26 3.80
CA SER A 263 -3.84 -7.82 3.85
C SER A 263 -5.04 -6.92 3.48
N LEU A 264 -6.14 -7.50 2.99
CA LEU A 264 -7.35 -6.77 2.62
C LEU A 264 -8.30 -6.51 3.81
N GLY A 265 -8.10 -7.22 4.92
CA GLY A 265 -8.93 -7.18 6.14
C GLY A 265 -8.76 -5.93 7.00
#